data_AF-A0A328W0R6-F1
#
_entry.id   AF-A0A328W0R6-F1
#
_cell.length_a   1.000
_cell.length_b   1.000
_cell.length_c   1.000
_cell.angle_alpha   90.00
_cell.angle_beta   90.00
_cell.angle_gamma   90.00
#
_symmetry.space_group_name_H-M   'P 1'
#
loop_
_entity.id
_entity.type
_entity.pdbx_description
1 polymer ?
#
loop_
_entity_poly.entity_id
_entity_poly.type
_entity_poly.pdbx_seq_one_letter_code
_entity_poly.pdbx_strand_id
1 'polypeptide(L)'
;MHKLRAFYQANNFPITTFKKYFKYSTVSELIMDVVLPTILSSLLIFYASYSIDSLSDLISKFQQVSGQVISAISILAGFNIASITVLSTINGGPTGILKRKKSTDGSSNLYDMLICFFSWAVIIQLIVVLFSILLYYIGSFIPEGFKDLYVPRWTWLIAIAWMSITIHSVFLSIRNMKTLYLYVTYDPKKENEANKENQSE
;
A
#
# COMPACT_ATOMS: atom_id res chain seq x y z
N MET A 1 -19.50 -1.15 -28.81
CA MET A 1 -18.06 -1.18 -28.41
C MET A 1 -17.51 0.18 -27.97
N HIS A 2 -17.82 1.30 -28.64
CA HIS A 2 -17.30 2.64 -28.28
C HIS A 2 -17.59 3.07 -26.82
N LYS A 3 -18.82 2.83 -26.33
CA LYS A 3 -19.21 3.14 -24.94
C LYS A 3 -18.43 2.33 -23.89
N LEU A 4 -18.07 1.08 -24.20
CA LEU A 4 -17.32 0.19 -23.32
C LEU A 4 -15.85 0.62 -23.21
N ARG A 5 -15.26 1.07 -24.32
CA ARG A 5 -13.90 1.63 -24.34
C ARG A 5 -13.83 2.94 -23.56
N ALA A 6 -14.80 3.84 -23.73
CA ALA A 6 -14.90 5.08 -22.97
C ALA A 6 -15.06 4.82 -21.46
N PHE A 7 -15.88 3.83 -21.07
CA PHE A 7 -16.02 3.42 -19.68
C PHE A 7 -14.71 2.91 -19.08
N TYR A 8 -13.98 2.03 -19.79
CA TYR A 8 -12.69 1.54 -19.32
C TYR A 8 -11.65 2.66 -19.22
N GLN A 9 -11.65 3.58 -20.18
CA GLN A 9 -10.73 4.71 -20.20
C GLN A 9 -11.00 5.72 -19.08
N ALA A 10 -12.26 5.87 -18.65
CA ALA A 10 -12.63 6.70 -17.50
C ALA A 10 -12.27 6.06 -16.15
N ASN A 11 -12.30 4.72 -16.05
CA ASN A 11 -12.05 3.97 -14.81
C ASN A 11 -10.64 3.36 -14.72
N ASN A 12 -9.73 3.73 -15.63
CA ASN A 12 -8.37 3.19 -15.64
C ASN A 12 -7.47 3.77 -14.53
N PHE A 13 -7.98 4.67 -13.69
CA PHE A 13 -7.21 5.36 -12.66
C PHE A 13 -6.37 4.40 -11.80
N PRO A 14 -6.91 3.31 -11.20
CA PRO A 14 -6.10 2.36 -10.42
C PRO A 14 -4.94 1.74 -11.20
N ILE A 15 -5.19 1.39 -12.47
CA ILE A 15 -4.20 0.75 -13.35
C ILE A 15 -3.12 1.76 -13.75
N THR A 16 -3.50 3.01 -14.04
CA THR A 16 -2.54 4.06 -14.38
C THR A 16 -1.65 4.41 -13.19
N THR A 17 -2.23 4.50 -11.99
CA THR A 17 -1.50 4.78 -10.75
C THR A 17 -0.57 3.62 -10.40
N PHE A 18 -1.01 2.36 -10.57
CA PHE A 18 -0.15 1.18 -10.43
C PHE A 18 1.07 1.23 -11.35
N LYS A 19 0.87 1.48 -12.65
CA LYS A 19 1.98 1.56 -13.61
C LYS A 19 2.97 2.68 -13.26
N LYS A 20 2.46 3.84 -12.85
CA LYS A 20 3.29 4.97 -12.41
C LYS A 20 4.04 4.65 -11.12
N TYR A 21 3.40 4.00 -10.15
CA TYR A 21 4.04 3.52 -8.93
C TYR A 21 5.26 2.66 -9.26
N PHE A 22 5.11 1.64 -10.10
CA PHE A 22 6.23 0.78 -10.48
C PHE A 22 7.30 1.50 -11.29
N LYS A 23 6.92 2.50 -12.12
CA LYS A 23 7.89 3.34 -12.84
C LYS A 23 8.71 4.22 -11.89
N TYR A 24 8.09 4.73 -10.83
CA TYR A 24 8.71 5.71 -9.94
C TYR A 24 9.45 5.11 -8.75
N SER A 25 9.07 3.89 -8.33
CA SER A 25 9.72 3.23 -7.20
C SER A 25 11.13 2.74 -7.55
N THR A 26 12.05 2.97 -6.63
CA THR A 26 13.39 2.39 -6.67
C THR A 26 13.34 0.89 -6.35
N VAL A 27 14.38 0.15 -6.75
CA VAL A 27 14.47 -1.30 -6.45
C VAL A 27 14.44 -1.57 -4.95
N SER A 28 15.13 -0.75 -4.15
CA SER A 28 15.11 -0.88 -2.68
C SER A 28 13.72 -0.65 -2.09
N GLU A 29 12.95 0.29 -2.63
CA GLU A 29 11.57 0.52 -2.19
C GLU A 29 10.68 -0.66 -2.57
N LEU A 30 10.80 -1.19 -3.79
CA LEU A 30 10.02 -2.36 -4.21
C LEU A 30 10.33 -3.60 -3.37
N ILE A 31 11.58 -3.81 -2.95
CA ILE A 31 11.95 -4.90 -2.03
C ILE A 31 11.26 -4.71 -0.68
N MET A 32 11.33 -3.51 -0.11
CA MET A 32 10.69 -3.20 1.17
C MET A 32 9.17 -3.29 1.10
N ASP A 33 8.58 -2.87 -0.01
CA ASP A 33 7.13 -2.78 -0.15
C ASP A 33 6.51 -4.10 -0.58
N VAL A 34 7.16 -4.93 -1.39
CA VAL A 34 6.55 -6.15 -1.95
C VAL A 34 7.18 -7.41 -1.37
N VAL A 35 8.50 -7.54 -1.48
CA VAL A 35 9.21 -8.78 -1.13
C VAL A 35 9.13 -9.04 0.38
N LEU A 36 9.42 -8.02 1.18
CA LEU A 36 9.43 -8.15 2.64
C LEU A 36 8.03 -8.51 3.20
N PRO A 37 6.93 -7.87 2.78
CA PRO A 37 5.57 -8.29 3.15
C PRO A 37 5.21 -9.71 2.74
N THR A 38 5.63 -10.17 1.56
CA THR A 38 5.37 -11.55 1.12
C THR A 38 6.15 -12.56 1.96
N ILE A 39 7.40 -12.26 2.33
CA ILE A 39 8.18 -13.13 3.23
C ILE A 39 7.52 -13.16 4.62
N LEU A 40 7.18 -12.00 5.17
CA LEU A 40 6.58 -11.90 6.50
C LEU A 40 5.22 -12.60 6.55
N SER A 41 4.36 -12.43 5.54
CA SER A 41 3.07 -13.12 5.47
C SER A 41 3.24 -14.64 5.37
N SER A 42 4.19 -15.11 4.56
CA SER A 42 4.47 -16.53 4.40
C SER A 42 4.94 -17.15 5.70
N LEU A 43 5.82 -16.48 6.44
CA LEU A 43 6.29 -16.93 7.76
C LEU A 43 5.16 -16.99 8.79
N LEU A 44 4.30 -15.96 8.85
CA LEU A 44 3.17 -15.93 9.78
C LEU A 44 2.16 -17.04 9.51
N ILE A 45 1.80 -17.25 8.24
CA ILE A 45 0.85 -18.30 7.85
C ILE A 45 1.47 -19.69 8.01
N PHE A 46 2.76 -19.85 7.73
CA PHE A 46 3.49 -21.09 7.98
C PHE A 46 3.46 -21.45 9.47
N TYR A 47 3.73 -20.48 10.36
CA TYR A 47 3.61 -20.71 11.80
C TYR A 47 2.16 -21.05 12.21
N ALA A 48 1.17 -20.34 11.67
CA ALA A 48 -0.24 -20.61 11.94
C ALA A 48 -0.68 -22.01 11.50
N SER A 49 -0.07 -22.56 10.44
CA SER A 49 -0.40 -23.90 9.93
C SER A 49 -0.07 -25.02 10.91
N TYR A 50 0.83 -24.80 11.87
CA TYR A 50 1.11 -25.77 12.94
C TYR A 50 0.07 -25.79 14.05
N SER A 51 -0.76 -24.75 14.16
CA SER A 51 -1.74 -24.60 15.24
C SER A 51 -3.19 -24.77 14.79
N ILE A 52 -3.43 -24.91 13.48
CA ILE A 52 -4.76 -24.87 12.87
C ILE A 52 -4.96 -26.15 12.05
N ASP A 53 -5.76 -27.06 12.58
CA ASP A 53 -6.05 -28.34 11.95
C ASP A 53 -7.37 -28.35 11.17
N SER A 54 -8.32 -27.48 11.55
CA SER A 54 -9.66 -27.39 10.94
C SER A 54 -9.86 -26.12 10.10
N LEU A 55 -10.68 -26.22 9.07
CA LEU A 55 -11.09 -25.08 8.25
C LEU A 55 -11.89 -24.05 9.05
N SER A 56 -12.70 -24.49 10.01
CA SER A 56 -13.46 -23.61 10.91
C SER A 56 -12.52 -22.73 11.74
N ASP A 57 -11.47 -23.33 12.31
CA ASP A 57 -10.50 -22.59 13.11
C ASP A 57 -9.76 -21.56 12.26
N LEU A 58 -9.33 -21.95 11.04
CA LEU A 58 -8.69 -21.02 10.11
C LEU A 58 -9.59 -19.82 9.83
N ILE A 59 -10.86 -20.05 9.49
CA ILE A 59 -11.76 -18.97 9.11
C ILE A 59 -12.09 -18.08 10.32
N SER A 60 -12.29 -18.65 11.51
CA SER A 60 -12.51 -17.86 12.73
C SER A 60 -11.33 -16.91 13.02
N LYS A 61 -10.09 -17.39 12.87
CA LYS A 61 -8.88 -16.56 13.01
C LYS A 61 -8.81 -15.49 11.93
N PHE A 62 -9.13 -15.84 10.69
CA PHE A 62 -9.19 -14.89 9.58
C PHE A 62 -10.24 -13.81 9.79
N GLN A 63 -11.42 -14.13 10.32
CA GLN A 63 -12.46 -13.15 10.65
C GLN A 63 -11.99 -12.19 11.75
N GLN A 64 -11.38 -12.73 12.81
CA GLN A 64 -10.84 -11.92 13.90
C GLN A 64 -9.77 -10.95 13.40
N VAL A 65 -8.81 -11.44 12.61
CA VAL A 65 -7.76 -10.60 12.03
C VAL A 65 -8.35 -9.62 11.03
N SER A 66 -9.31 -10.01 10.20
CA SER A 66 -9.98 -9.12 9.24
C SER A 66 -10.64 -7.93 9.93
N GLY A 67 -11.31 -8.13 11.08
CA GLY A 67 -11.90 -7.03 11.85
C GLY A 67 -10.85 -6.02 12.35
N GLN A 68 -9.69 -6.51 12.81
CA GLN A 68 -8.57 -5.66 13.22
C GLN A 68 -7.94 -4.93 12.02
N VAL A 69 -7.78 -5.63 10.89
CA VAL A 69 -7.25 -5.10 9.63
C VAL A 69 -8.15 -4.00 9.09
N ILE A 70 -9.47 -4.19 9.05
CA ILE A 70 -10.42 -3.15 8.61
C ILE A 70 -10.23 -1.86 9.42
N SER A 71 -10.12 -1.99 10.74
CA SER A 71 -9.93 -0.84 11.64
C SER A 71 -8.59 -0.14 11.38
N ALA A 72 -7.49 -0.89 11.34
CA ALA A 72 -6.14 -0.35 11.14
C ALA A 72 -5.98 0.31 9.76
N ILE A 73 -6.45 -0.35 8.70
CA ILE A 73 -6.36 0.15 7.33
C ILE A 73 -7.23 1.39 7.13
N SER A 74 -8.40 1.47 7.78
CA SER A 74 -9.24 2.68 7.73
C SER A 74 -8.53 3.90 8.31
N ILE A 75 -7.81 3.73 9.43
CA ILE A 75 -6.99 4.79 10.03
C ILE A 75 -5.86 5.19 9.08
N LEU A 76 -5.16 4.21 8.49
CA LEU A 76 -4.05 4.45 7.56
C LEU A 76 -4.50 5.15 6.26
N ALA A 77 -5.69 4.81 5.75
CA ALA A 77 -6.30 5.49 4.61
C ALA A 77 -6.64 6.95 4.94
N GLY A 78 -7.22 7.19 6.13
CA GLY A 78 -7.46 8.55 6.62
C GLY A 78 -6.19 9.38 6.73
N PHE A 79 -5.11 8.80 7.27
CA PHE A 79 -3.79 9.43 7.32
C PHE A 79 -3.25 9.78 5.92
N ASN A 80 -3.31 8.85 4.97
CA ASN A 80 -2.82 9.09 3.61
C ASN A 80 -3.62 10.20 2.91
N ILE A 81 -4.94 10.24 3.08
CA ILE A 81 -5.79 11.31 2.52
C ILE A 81 -5.48 12.65 3.18
N ALA A 82 -5.36 12.71 4.51
CA ALA A 82 -5.00 13.93 5.23
C ALA A 82 -3.63 14.47 4.77
N SER A 83 -2.67 13.58 4.55
CA SER A 83 -1.35 13.92 4.04
C SER A 83 -1.42 14.54 2.63
N ILE A 84 -2.21 13.97 1.72
CA ILE A 84 -2.46 14.56 0.39
C ILE A 84 -3.04 15.98 0.54
N THR A 85 -3.99 16.18 1.45
CA THR A 85 -4.58 17.50 1.71
C THR A 85 -3.53 18.50 2.20
N VAL A 86 -2.68 18.13 3.16
CA VAL A 86 -1.57 18.98 3.61
C VAL A 86 -0.61 19.29 2.46
N LEU A 87 -0.21 18.29 1.68
CA LEU A 87 0.67 18.48 0.53
C LEU A 87 0.08 19.43 -0.53
N SER A 88 -1.24 19.35 -0.76
CA SER A 88 -1.93 20.18 -1.74
C SER A 88 -2.16 21.63 -1.30
N THR A 89 -2.19 21.88 0.01
CA THR A 89 -2.40 23.23 0.56
C THR A 89 -1.11 24.06 0.64
N ILE A 90 0.06 23.43 0.65
CA ILE A 90 1.35 24.13 0.71
C ILE A 90 1.70 24.67 -0.70
N ASN A 91 1.19 25.87 -1.01
CA ASN A 91 1.39 26.55 -2.30
C ASN A 91 2.63 27.48 -2.37
N GLY A 92 3.51 27.48 -1.36
CA GLY A 92 4.75 28.28 -1.34
C GLY A 92 5.87 27.65 -0.50
N GLY A 93 7.13 28.06 -0.73
CA GLY A 93 8.32 27.54 -0.02
C GLY A 93 9.01 26.35 -0.71
N PRO A 94 9.50 25.33 0.02
CA PRO A 94 10.08 24.09 -0.51
C PRO A 94 9.31 23.44 -1.67
N THR A 95 7.99 23.53 -1.63
CA THR A 95 7.06 22.94 -2.61
C THR A 95 7.12 23.62 -3.96
N GLY A 96 7.43 24.92 -4.01
CA GLY A 96 7.70 25.65 -5.25
C GLY A 96 9.03 25.25 -5.90
N ILE A 97 10.03 24.84 -5.12
CA ILE A 97 11.31 24.32 -5.62
C ILE A 97 11.12 22.90 -6.14
N LEU A 98 10.36 22.05 -5.44
CA LEU A 98 10.06 20.67 -5.84
C LEU A 98 9.10 20.55 -7.03
N LYS A 99 8.15 21.48 -7.18
CA LYS A 99 7.35 21.62 -8.42
C LYS A 99 8.23 22.00 -9.64
N ARG A 100 9.40 22.62 -9.40
CA ARG A 100 10.39 23.01 -10.43
C ARG A 100 11.50 21.97 -10.62
N LYS A 101 11.84 21.16 -9.60
CA LYS A 101 12.81 20.06 -9.65
C LYS A 101 12.18 18.88 -10.39
N LYS A 102 12.56 18.71 -11.66
CA LYS A 102 12.14 17.57 -12.48
C LYS A 102 12.82 16.29 -11.98
N SER A 103 12.16 15.14 -12.16
CA SER A 103 12.79 13.83 -11.95
C SER A 103 13.98 13.62 -12.88
N THR A 104 14.80 12.62 -12.60
CA THR A 104 15.98 12.21 -13.41
C THR A 104 15.66 11.96 -14.89
N ASP A 105 14.40 11.67 -15.22
CA ASP A 105 13.86 11.40 -16.57
C ASP A 105 13.17 12.65 -17.19
N GLY A 106 13.13 13.79 -16.49
CA GLY A 106 12.54 15.05 -16.98
C GLY A 106 11.00 15.05 -17.13
N SER A 107 10.34 13.91 -16.96
CA SER A 107 8.94 13.70 -17.35
C SER A 107 7.89 14.07 -16.30
N SER A 108 8.27 14.18 -15.01
CA SER A 108 7.35 14.46 -13.91
C SER A 108 8.06 15.19 -12.76
N ASN A 109 7.35 16.04 -12.04
CA ASN A 109 7.89 16.74 -10.87
C ASN A 109 7.78 15.85 -9.62
N LEU A 110 8.60 16.11 -8.59
CA LEU A 110 8.61 15.29 -7.37
C LEU A 110 7.25 15.28 -6.66
N TYR A 111 6.51 16.38 -6.80
CA TYR A 111 5.15 16.51 -6.29
C TYR A 111 4.18 15.49 -6.92
N ASP A 112 4.17 15.33 -8.24
CA ASP A 112 3.31 14.35 -8.92
C ASP A 112 3.66 12.91 -8.51
N MET A 113 4.95 12.62 -8.31
CA MET A 113 5.42 11.33 -7.81
C MET A 113 4.90 11.05 -6.39
N LEU A 114 4.97 12.05 -5.51
CA LEU A 114 4.48 11.97 -4.14
C LEU A 114 2.97 11.69 -4.12
N ILE A 115 2.18 12.48 -4.84
CA ILE A 115 0.73 12.30 -4.95
C ILE A 115 0.40 10.92 -5.52
N CYS A 116 1.19 10.42 -6.48
CA CYS A 116 1.02 9.07 -7.03
C CYS A 116 1.22 7.97 -5.97
N PHE A 117 2.25 8.06 -5.13
CA PHE A 117 2.49 7.08 -4.07
C PHE A 117 1.41 7.09 -2.98
N PHE A 118 0.98 8.26 -2.55
CA PHE A 118 -0.13 8.38 -1.59
C PHE A 118 -1.45 7.86 -2.19
N SER A 119 -1.76 8.22 -3.43
CA SER A 119 -2.96 7.73 -4.11
C SER A 119 -2.94 6.21 -4.28
N TRP A 120 -1.79 5.62 -4.62
CA TRP A 120 -1.64 4.17 -4.72
C TRP A 120 -1.90 3.47 -3.39
N ALA A 121 -1.34 4.00 -2.29
CA ALA A 121 -1.56 3.44 -0.96
C ALA A 121 -3.05 3.45 -0.60
N VAL A 122 -3.76 4.57 -0.83
CA VAL A 122 -5.21 4.66 -0.58
C VAL A 122 -5.98 3.64 -1.42
N ILE A 123 -5.65 3.47 -2.71
CA ILE A 123 -6.30 2.46 -3.57
C ILE A 123 -6.13 1.05 -3.00
N ILE A 124 -4.89 0.66 -2.67
CA ILE A 124 -4.62 -0.67 -2.11
C ILE A 124 -5.32 -0.86 -0.76
N GLN A 125 -5.35 0.18 0.08
CA GLN A 125 -6.02 0.13 1.38
C GLN A 125 -7.53 -0.08 1.24
N LEU A 126 -8.19 0.61 0.31
CA LEU A 126 -9.60 0.40 0.01
C LEU A 126 -9.87 -1.02 -0.52
N ILE A 127 -8.97 -1.56 -1.36
CA ILE A 127 -9.04 -2.94 -1.84
C ILE A 127 -8.94 -3.92 -0.65
N VAL A 128 -7.97 -3.75 0.24
CA VAL A 128 -7.80 -4.59 1.44
C VAL A 128 -9.03 -4.55 2.32
N VAL A 129 -9.58 -3.37 2.59
CA VAL A 129 -10.80 -3.21 3.41
C VAL A 129 -11.97 -3.93 2.76
N LEU A 130 -12.20 -3.71 1.46
CA LEU A 130 -13.29 -4.36 0.74
C LEU A 130 -13.16 -5.89 0.80
N PHE A 131 -11.98 -6.43 0.51
CA PHE A 131 -11.73 -7.88 0.60
C PHE A 131 -11.91 -8.40 2.02
N SER A 132 -11.48 -7.65 3.04
CA SER A 132 -11.64 -8.05 4.45
C SER A 132 -13.10 -8.11 4.85
N ILE A 133 -13.93 -7.16 4.41
CA ILE A 133 -15.38 -7.16 4.64
C ILE A 133 -16.03 -8.37 3.95
N LEU A 134 -15.67 -8.64 2.68
CA LEU A 134 -16.20 -9.79 1.95
C LEU A 134 -15.81 -11.12 2.61
N LEU A 135 -14.56 -11.28 3.00
CA LEU A 135 -14.08 -12.49 3.70
C LEU A 135 -14.75 -12.65 5.06
N TYR A 136 -14.89 -11.56 5.82
CA TYR A 136 -15.58 -11.57 7.11
C TYR A 136 -17.03 -12.05 6.96
N TYR A 137 -17.74 -11.49 5.97
CA TYR A 137 -19.12 -11.84 5.67
C TYR A 137 -19.25 -13.30 5.21
N ILE A 138 -18.47 -13.72 4.20
CA ILE A 138 -18.49 -15.10 3.68
C ILE A 138 -18.17 -16.12 4.79
N GLY A 139 -17.18 -15.83 5.65
CA GLY A 139 -16.85 -16.68 6.78
C GLY A 139 -17.99 -16.85 7.78
N SER A 140 -18.94 -15.90 7.83
CA SER A 140 -20.07 -15.95 8.76
C SER A 140 -21.18 -16.92 8.30
N PHE A 141 -21.15 -17.35 7.03
CA PHE A 141 -22.16 -18.25 6.43
C PHE A 141 -21.64 -19.67 6.20
N ILE A 142 -20.57 -20.08 6.88
CA ILE A 142 -20.05 -21.44 6.74
C ILE A 142 -21.07 -22.44 7.30
N PRO A 143 -21.59 -23.39 6.48
CA PRO A 143 -22.50 -24.41 6.96
C PRO A 143 -21.80 -25.34 7.97
N GLU A 144 -22.54 -25.86 8.95
CA GLU A 144 -21.95 -26.69 10.01
C GLU A 144 -21.20 -27.92 9.50
N GLY A 145 -21.64 -28.51 8.38
CA GLY A 145 -20.99 -29.66 7.76
C GLY A 145 -19.59 -29.38 7.19
N PHE A 146 -19.16 -28.11 7.09
CA PHE A 146 -17.82 -27.73 6.65
C PHE A 146 -16.85 -27.45 7.82
N LYS A 147 -17.31 -27.54 9.07
CA LYS A 147 -16.52 -27.13 10.25
C LYS A 147 -15.32 -28.05 10.52
N ASP A 148 -15.50 -29.35 10.33
CA ASP A 148 -14.47 -30.37 10.61
C ASP A 148 -13.63 -30.74 9.39
N LEU A 149 -13.80 -30.04 8.27
CA LEU A 149 -13.00 -30.32 7.08
C LEU A 149 -11.55 -29.90 7.30
N TYR A 150 -10.65 -30.80 6.89
CA TYR A 150 -9.23 -30.49 6.82
C TYR A 150 -8.98 -29.31 5.86
N VAL A 151 -8.04 -28.44 6.21
CA VAL A 151 -7.74 -27.24 5.43
C VAL A 151 -7.17 -27.61 4.05
N PRO A 152 -7.84 -27.27 2.94
CA PRO A 152 -7.30 -27.52 1.62
C PRO A 152 -6.01 -26.72 1.35
N ARG A 153 -5.06 -27.32 0.62
CA ARG A 153 -3.76 -26.67 0.31
C ARG A 153 -3.88 -25.30 -0.36
N TRP A 154 -4.89 -25.11 -1.20
CA TRP A 154 -5.13 -23.84 -1.89
C TRP A 154 -5.58 -22.72 -0.92
N THR A 155 -6.22 -23.06 0.20
CA THR A 155 -6.67 -22.10 1.21
C THR A 155 -5.47 -21.41 1.86
N TRP A 156 -4.37 -22.12 2.07
CA TRP A 156 -3.11 -21.55 2.56
C TRP A 156 -2.50 -20.53 1.58
N LEU A 157 -2.57 -20.80 0.27
CA LEU A 157 -2.08 -19.84 -0.73
C LEU A 157 -2.92 -18.56 -0.75
N ILE A 158 -4.24 -18.68 -0.63
CA ILE A 158 -5.12 -17.51 -0.52
C ILE A 158 -4.86 -16.74 0.78
N ALA A 159 -4.67 -17.45 1.89
CA ALA A 159 -4.31 -16.88 3.18
C ALA A 159 -3.01 -16.06 3.11
N ILE A 160 -1.96 -16.62 2.50
CA ILE A 160 -0.68 -15.94 2.28
C ILE A 160 -0.85 -14.73 1.37
N ALA A 161 -1.58 -14.86 0.26
CA ALA A 161 -1.80 -13.77 -0.69
C ALA A 161 -2.54 -12.61 -0.02
N TRP A 162 -3.65 -12.88 0.67
CA TRP A 162 -4.42 -11.86 1.39
C TRP A 162 -3.57 -11.17 2.46
N MET A 163 -2.89 -11.96 3.30
CA MET A 163 -2.01 -11.42 4.35
C MET A 163 -0.86 -10.60 3.76
N SER A 164 -0.29 -11.03 2.63
CA SER A 164 0.77 -10.28 1.92
C SER A 164 0.27 -8.92 1.46
N ILE A 165 -0.93 -8.84 0.88
CA ILE A 165 -1.51 -7.56 0.41
C ILE A 165 -1.82 -6.66 1.61
N THR A 166 -2.32 -7.22 2.71
CA THR A 166 -2.56 -6.48 3.95
C THR A 166 -1.28 -5.88 4.50
N ILE A 167 -0.22 -6.67 4.67
CA ILE A 167 1.07 -6.18 5.17
C ILE A 167 1.69 -5.18 4.17
N HIS A 168 1.60 -5.45 2.86
CA HIS A 168 2.03 -4.51 1.81
C HIS A 168 1.39 -3.13 1.98
N SER A 169 0.08 -3.08 2.24
CA SER A 169 -0.63 -1.82 2.45
C SER A 169 -0.15 -1.02 3.67
N VAL A 170 0.31 -1.71 4.72
CA VAL A 170 0.92 -1.08 5.91
C VAL A 170 2.30 -0.52 5.57
N PHE A 171 3.14 -1.29 4.86
CA PHE A 171 4.46 -0.84 4.43
C PHE A 171 4.39 0.38 3.50
N LEU A 172 3.43 0.40 2.57
CA LEU A 172 3.16 1.58 1.74
C LEU A 172 2.88 2.83 2.59
N SER A 173 2.10 2.71 3.67
CA SER A 173 1.85 3.83 4.58
C SER A 173 3.09 4.25 5.36
N ILE A 174 3.92 3.31 5.82
CA ILE A 174 5.18 3.63 6.51
C ILE A 174 6.10 4.40 5.57
N ARG A 175 6.22 3.96 4.31
CA ARG A 175 7.00 4.66 3.29
C ARG A 175 6.44 6.05 3.03
N ASN A 176 5.12 6.17 2.84
CA ASN A 176 4.47 7.47 2.64
C ASN A 176 4.73 8.43 3.80
N MET A 177 4.69 7.93 5.04
CA MET A 177 5.01 8.73 6.23
C MET A 177 6.48 9.20 6.23
N LYS A 178 7.43 8.32 5.87
CA LYS A 178 8.84 8.70 5.67
C LYS A 178 8.96 9.79 4.60
N THR A 179 8.28 9.65 3.46
CA THR A 179 8.38 10.62 2.37
C THR A 179 7.75 11.96 2.74
N LEU A 180 6.63 11.96 3.46
CA LEU A 180 6.04 13.19 4.00
C LEU A 180 6.97 13.87 5.00
N TYR A 181 7.58 13.10 5.92
CA TYR A 181 8.55 13.65 6.85
C TYR A 181 9.70 14.34 6.11
N LEU A 182 10.35 13.63 5.19
CA LEU A 182 11.45 14.19 4.38
C LEU A 182 11.02 15.43 3.59
N TYR A 183 9.78 15.46 3.11
CA TYR A 183 9.22 16.60 2.40
C TYR A 183 9.01 17.81 3.30
N VAL A 184 8.41 17.61 4.48
CA VAL A 184 8.10 18.69 5.43
C VAL A 184 9.36 19.23 6.08
N THR A 185 10.36 18.39 6.36
CA THR A 185 11.64 18.81 6.96
C THR A 185 12.68 19.26 5.94
N TYR A 186 12.34 19.30 4.65
CA TYR A 186 13.29 19.70 3.61
C TYR A 186 13.67 21.18 3.77
N ASP A 187 14.96 21.44 3.97
CA ASP A 187 15.54 22.78 4.04
C ASP A 187 16.48 23.00 2.83
N PRO A 188 16.11 23.88 1.87
CA PRO A 188 16.90 24.12 0.68
C PRO A 188 18.26 24.79 0.96
N LYS A 189 18.46 25.45 2.12
CA LYS A 189 19.74 26.09 2.45
C LYS A 189 20.81 25.04 2.74
N LYS A 190 20.46 23.99 3.48
CA LYS A 190 21.37 22.89 3.84
C LYS A 190 21.84 22.07 2.63
N GLU A 191 20.99 21.85 1.62
CA GLU A 191 21.38 21.11 0.40
C GLU A 191 22.41 21.91 -0.43
N ASN A 192 22.27 23.24 -0.48
CA ASN A 192 23.19 24.10 -1.22
C ASN A 192 24.56 24.23 -0.54
N GLU A 193 24.63 24.11 0.79
CA GLU A 193 25.88 24.10 1.55
C GLU A 193 26.63 22.77 1.36
N ALA A 194 25.94 21.63 1.48
CA ALA A 194 26.53 20.31 1.27
C ALA A 194 27.06 20.09 -0.16
N ASN A 195 26.38 20.63 -1.17
CA ASN A 195 26.85 20.54 -2.56
C ASN A 195 28.08 21.42 -2.85
N LYS A 196 28.31 22.48 -2.06
CA LYS A 196 29.52 23.31 -2.18
C LYS A 196 30.73 22.60 -1.58
N GLU A 197 30.56 21.91 -0.45
CA GLU A 197 31.65 21.16 0.19
C GLU A 197 32.15 20.00 -0.69
N ASN A 198 31.24 19.28 -1.36
CA ASN A 198 31.60 18.21 -2.30
C ASN A 198 32.21 18.68 -3.63
N GLN A 199 32.20 19.99 -3.93
CA GLN A 199 32.87 20.57 -5.10
C GLN A 199 34.24 21.18 -4.77
N SER A 200 34.59 21.24 -3.49
CA SER A 200 35.88 21.73 -2.99
C SER A 200 36.87 20.62 -2.64
N GLU A 201 36.50 19.35 -2.84
CA GLU A 201 37.37 18.16 -2.83
C GLU A 201 37.65 17.67 -4.25
#